data_AF-A0A533RYW8-F1
#
_entry.id   AF-A0A533RYW8-F1
#
_cell.length_a   1.000
_cell.length_b   1.000
_cell.length_c   1.000
_cell.angle_alpha   90.00
_cell.angle_beta   90.00
_cell.angle_gamma   90.00
#
_symmetry.space_group_name_H-M   'P 1'
#
loop_
_entity.id
_entity.type
_entity.pdbx_description
1 polymer ?
#
loop_
_entity_poly.entity_id
_entity_poly.type
_entity_poly.pdbx_seq_one_letter_code
_entity_poly.pdbx_strand_id
1 'polypeptide(L)'
;LGSPFIKAICMGRALMIPGMVGKNIATWLKENNLPKTVSEFGSTPEEIFVCWEAVSNLIGKSEMKDIPLGAVGIYSYAEKLKVGLQQLMAGTRNFSLAAISRNDIMSLTEECAKVTGIPYVMDAYREEALKVLDD
;
A
#
# COMPACT_ATOMS: atom_id res chain seq x y z
N LEU A 1 13.81 13.09 -1.25
CA LEU A 1 13.36 14.31 -0.55
C LEU A 1 13.28 14.13 0.96
N GLY A 2 12.60 13.09 1.47
CA GLY A 2 12.35 12.95 2.91
C GLY A 2 13.39 12.24 3.76
N SER A 3 14.24 11.38 3.19
CA SER A 3 15.28 10.67 3.95
C SER A 3 16.46 11.61 4.29
N PRO A 4 16.96 11.64 5.53
CA PRO A 4 16.58 10.82 6.71
C PRO A 4 15.56 11.47 7.67
N PHE A 5 14.94 12.59 7.29
CA PHE A 5 14.16 13.45 8.18
C PHE A 5 12.72 12.98 8.44
N ILE A 6 12.11 12.22 7.53
CA ILE A 6 10.74 11.70 7.69
C ILE A 6 10.76 10.37 8.45
N LYS A 7 10.08 10.33 9.60
CA LYS A 7 9.96 9.13 10.45
C LYS A 7 8.56 8.51 10.49
N ALA A 8 7.54 9.26 10.09
CA ALA A 8 6.15 8.81 10.10
C ALA A 8 5.36 9.48 8.97
N ILE A 9 4.34 8.78 8.48
CA ILE A 9 3.41 9.27 7.46
C ILE A 9 1.99 9.16 8.03
N CYS A 10 1.29 10.28 8.10
CA CYS A 10 -0.10 10.29 8.53
C CYS A 10 -1.00 9.88 7.35
N MET A 11 -1.82 8.83 7.56
CA MET A 11 -2.76 8.33 6.56
C MET A 11 -4.19 8.70 6.97
N GLY A 12 -4.69 9.82 6.46
CA GLY A 12 -6.06 10.27 6.72
C GLY A 12 -7.07 9.65 5.76
N ARG A 13 -7.48 10.40 4.74
CA ARG A 13 -8.56 10.03 3.81
C ARG A 13 -8.36 8.67 3.13
N ALA A 14 -7.12 8.29 2.84
CA ALA A 14 -6.81 7.01 2.21
C ALA A 14 -7.33 5.80 3.02
N LEU A 15 -7.29 5.87 4.35
CA LEU A 15 -7.82 4.81 5.24
C LEU A 15 -9.32 4.95 5.49
N MET A 16 -9.89 6.15 5.36
CA MET A 16 -11.33 6.35 5.56
C MET A 16 -12.17 5.68 4.49
N ILE A 17 -11.70 5.67 3.23
CA ILE A 17 -12.42 5.06 2.09
C ILE A 17 -12.68 3.57 2.33
N PRO A 18 -11.68 2.70 2.58
CA PRO A 18 -11.94 1.28 2.81
C PRO A 18 -12.78 1.03 4.07
N GLY A 19 -12.66 1.88 5.09
CA GLY A 19 -13.54 1.82 6.27
C GLY A 19 -15.01 2.09 5.94
N MET A 20 -15.28 3.12 5.13
CA MET A 20 -16.62 3.44 4.65
C MET A 20 -17.17 2.36 3.72
N VAL A 21 -16.34 1.84 2.80
CA VAL A 21 -16.74 0.73 1.92
C VAL A 21 -17.14 -0.49 2.74
N GLY A 22 -16.33 -0.88 3.74
CA GLY A 22 -16.68 -2.01 4.60
C GLY A 22 -17.96 -1.77 5.42
N LYS A 23 -18.17 -0.54 5.92
CA LYS A 23 -19.42 -0.16 6.59
C LYS A 23 -20.64 -0.30 5.65
N ASN A 24 -20.53 0.16 4.41
CA ASN A 24 -21.62 0.08 3.44
C ASN A 24 -21.93 -1.36 3.04
N ILE A 25 -20.90 -2.20 2.85
CA ILE A 25 -21.06 -3.64 2.60
C ILE A 25 -21.84 -4.30 3.74
N ALA A 26 -21.53 -3.95 5.00
CA ALA A 26 -22.27 -4.47 6.15
C ALA A 26 -23.76 -4.10 6.12
N THR A 27 -24.09 -2.88 5.69
CA THR A 27 -25.49 -2.45 5.52
C THR A 27 -26.17 -3.21 4.39
N TRP A 28 -25.53 -3.31 3.22
CA TRP A 28 -26.10 -4.00 2.05
C TRP A 28 -26.30 -5.50 2.28
N LEU A 29 -25.42 -6.15 3.03
CA LEU A 29 -25.60 -7.54 3.45
C LEU A 29 -26.86 -7.72 4.31
N LYS A 30 -27.10 -6.79 5.26
CA LYS A 30 -28.30 -6.83 6.13
C LYS A 30 -29.59 -6.58 5.36
N GLU A 31 -29.54 -5.69 4.37
CA GLU A 31 -30.68 -5.33 3.51
C GLU A 31 -30.87 -6.31 2.34
N ASN A 32 -29.98 -7.29 2.20
CA ASN A 32 -29.93 -8.22 1.05
C ASN A 32 -29.93 -7.48 -0.31
N ASN A 33 -29.22 -6.35 -0.37
CA ASN A 33 -29.17 -5.42 -1.49
C ASN A 33 -27.72 -5.14 -1.91
N LEU A 34 -26.91 -6.21 -2.01
CA LEU A 34 -25.53 -6.12 -2.45
C LEU A 34 -25.47 -5.62 -3.92
N PRO A 35 -24.65 -4.58 -4.21
CA PRO A 35 -24.41 -4.18 -5.59
C PRO A 35 -23.83 -5.33 -6.41
N LYS A 36 -24.18 -5.40 -7.70
CA LYS A 36 -23.69 -6.47 -8.61
C LYS A 36 -22.16 -6.58 -8.64
N THR A 37 -21.49 -5.45 -8.56
CA THR A 37 -20.02 -5.36 -8.52
C THR A 37 -19.39 -5.91 -7.24
N VAL A 38 -20.17 -6.17 -6.19
CA VAL A 38 -19.69 -6.78 -4.95
C VAL A 38 -20.18 -8.22 -4.87
N SER A 39 -21.43 -8.48 -5.27
CA SER A 39 -22.01 -9.83 -5.26
C SER A 39 -21.29 -10.82 -6.18
N GLU A 40 -20.57 -10.32 -7.19
CA GLU A 40 -19.72 -11.16 -8.05
C GLU A 40 -18.58 -11.86 -7.28
N PHE A 41 -18.16 -11.29 -6.14
CA PHE A 41 -17.14 -11.85 -5.27
C PHE A 41 -17.69 -12.78 -4.19
N GLY A 42 -18.99 -12.72 -3.92
CA GLY A 42 -19.64 -13.54 -2.90
C GLY A 42 -20.86 -12.90 -2.25
N SER A 43 -21.49 -13.66 -1.37
CA SER A 43 -22.69 -13.25 -0.61
C SER A 43 -22.45 -13.17 0.91
N THR A 44 -21.27 -13.58 1.39
CA THR A 44 -20.88 -13.54 2.80
C THR A 44 -19.68 -12.62 3.04
N PRO A 45 -19.51 -12.05 4.25
CA PRO A 45 -18.31 -11.29 4.59
C PRO A 45 -17.00 -12.04 4.32
N GLU A 46 -16.98 -13.35 4.61
CA GLU A 46 -15.85 -14.25 4.41
C GLU A 46 -15.43 -14.32 2.93
N GLU A 47 -16.41 -14.36 2.03
CA GLU A 47 -16.18 -14.42 0.58
C GLU A 47 -15.79 -13.05 0.01
N ILE A 48 -16.42 -11.98 0.50
CA ILE A 48 -16.22 -10.62 -0.03
C ILE A 48 -14.87 -10.03 0.40
N PHE A 49 -14.42 -10.29 1.63
CA PHE A 49 -13.19 -9.69 2.16
C PHE A 49 -11.99 -10.62 2.03
N VAL A 50 -11.07 -10.28 1.12
CA VAL A 50 -9.83 -11.04 0.85
C VAL A 50 -8.99 -11.31 2.12
N CYS A 51 -8.93 -10.37 3.06
CA CYS A 51 -8.15 -10.51 4.29
C CYS A 51 -8.95 -11.03 5.49
N TRP A 52 -10.15 -11.59 5.29
CA TRP A 52 -10.99 -12.11 6.38
C TRP A 52 -10.24 -13.12 7.27
N GLU A 53 -9.66 -14.16 6.66
CA GLU A 53 -8.91 -15.19 7.40
C GLU A 53 -7.68 -14.62 8.12
N ALA A 54 -7.00 -13.63 7.52
CA ALA A 54 -5.85 -13.00 8.15
C ALA A 54 -6.25 -12.23 9.42
N VAL A 55 -7.35 -11.49 9.38
CA VAL A 55 -7.89 -10.78 10.56
C VAL A 55 -8.38 -11.80 11.60
N SER A 56 -9.09 -12.83 11.16
CA SER A 56 -9.60 -13.91 12.01
C SER A 56 -8.49 -14.64 12.76
N ASN A 57 -7.37 -14.90 12.11
CA ASN A 57 -6.19 -15.50 12.74
C ASN A 57 -5.50 -14.55 13.74
N LEU A 58 -5.59 -13.23 13.53
CA LEU A 58 -4.98 -12.24 14.41
C LEU A 58 -5.74 -12.06 15.72
N ILE A 59 -7.08 -12.05 15.66
CA ILE A 59 -7.94 -11.73 16.83
C ILE A 59 -8.69 -12.94 17.40
N GLY A 60 -8.77 -14.04 16.64
CA GLY A 60 -9.57 -15.21 16.96
C GLY A 60 -10.92 -15.24 16.24
N LYS A 61 -11.29 -16.42 15.72
CA LYS A 61 -12.55 -16.66 14.99
C LYS A 61 -13.81 -16.26 15.77
N SER A 62 -13.78 -16.44 17.10
CA SER A 62 -14.92 -16.08 17.97
C SER A 62 -15.21 -14.59 18.03
N GLU A 63 -14.17 -13.76 17.87
CA GLU A 63 -14.25 -12.29 17.99
C GLU A 63 -14.65 -11.62 16.67
N MET A 64 -14.56 -12.31 15.53
CA MET A 64 -14.87 -11.74 14.21
C MET A 64 -16.30 -11.19 14.10
N LYS A 65 -17.25 -11.76 14.85
CA LYS A 65 -18.64 -11.29 14.91
C LYS A 65 -18.79 -9.88 15.52
N ASP A 66 -17.85 -9.48 16.37
CA ASP A 66 -17.85 -8.20 17.08
C ASP A 66 -17.04 -7.14 16.34
N ILE A 67 -16.32 -7.53 15.28
CA ILE A 67 -15.53 -6.62 14.45
C ILE A 67 -16.39 -5.97 13.36
N PRO A 68 -16.37 -4.63 13.25
CA PRO A 68 -16.98 -3.95 12.12
C PRO A 68 -16.29 -4.34 10.81
N LEU A 69 -17.07 -4.63 9.75
CA LEU A 69 -16.51 -4.91 8.41
C LEU A 69 -15.65 -3.76 7.85
N GLY A 70 -15.88 -2.53 8.33
CA GLY A 70 -15.00 -1.39 8.04
C GLY A 70 -13.56 -1.59 8.53
N ALA A 71 -13.35 -2.25 9.68
CA ALA A 71 -12.02 -2.57 10.19
C ALA A 71 -11.32 -3.60 9.30
N VAL A 72 -12.05 -4.63 8.84
CA VAL A 72 -11.54 -5.63 7.87
C VAL A 72 -11.16 -4.95 6.55
N GLY A 73 -11.97 -3.98 6.09
CA GLY A 73 -11.65 -3.17 4.91
C GLY A 73 -10.35 -2.37 5.09
N ILE A 74 -10.19 -1.70 6.24
CA ILE A 74 -8.95 -0.94 6.55
C ILE A 74 -7.74 -1.86 6.60
N TYR A 75 -7.86 -3.02 7.25
CA TYR A 75 -6.80 -4.03 7.30
C TYR A 75 -6.39 -4.48 5.89
N SER A 76 -7.37 -4.80 5.03
CA SER A 76 -7.11 -5.21 3.65
C SER A 76 -6.35 -4.15 2.85
N TYR A 77 -6.69 -2.87 3.07
CA TYR A 77 -5.97 -1.76 2.44
C TYR A 77 -4.54 -1.60 2.97
N ALA A 78 -4.34 -1.77 4.29
CA ALA A 78 -3.02 -1.74 4.89
C ALA A 78 -2.12 -2.87 4.37
N GLU A 79 -2.67 -4.08 4.18
CA GLU A 79 -1.92 -5.20 3.59
C GLU A 79 -1.55 -4.91 2.12
N LYS A 80 -2.47 -4.34 1.33
CA LYS A 80 -2.16 -3.87 -0.03
C LYS A 80 -1.04 -2.84 -0.05
N LEU A 81 -1.06 -1.88 0.87
CA LEU A 81 -0.02 -0.85 1.00
C LEU A 81 1.34 -1.47 1.34
N LYS A 82 1.37 -2.40 2.29
CA LYS A 82 2.56 -3.15 2.67
C LYS A 82 3.15 -3.90 1.47
N VAL A 83 2.34 -4.64 0.72
CA VAL A 83 2.79 -5.37 -0.47
C VAL A 83 3.34 -4.41 -1.54
N GLY A 84 2.64 -3.30 -1.82
CA GLY A 84 3.11 -2.31 -2.78
C GLY A 84 4.45 -1.67 -2.38
N LEU A 85 4.63 -1.38 -1.09
CA LEU A 85 5.91 -0.88 -0.57
C LEU A 85 7.02 -1.93 -0.71
N GLN A 86 6.73 -3.19 -0.39
CA GLN A 86 7.68 -4.29 -0.57
C GLN A 86 8.10 -4.47 -2.03
N GLN A 87 7.19 -4.27 -2.99
CA GLN A 87 7.51 -4.31 -4.42
C GLN A 87 8.50 -3.20 -4.82
N LEU A 88 8.28 -1.96 -4.34
CA LEU A 88 9.20 -0.85 -4.57
C LEU A 88 10.57 -1.10 -3.91
N MET A 89 10.56 -1.62 -2.69
CA MET A 89 11.77 -2.01 -1.96
C MET A 89 12.56 -3.10 -2.68
N ALA A 90 11.87 -4.11 -3.23
CA ALA A 90 12.50 -5.15 -4.03
C ALA A 90 13.15 -4.56 -5.31
N GLY A 91 12.47 -3.63 -5.99
CA GLY A 91 13.00 -2.95 -7.17
C GLY A 91 14.28 -2.14 -6.88
N THR A 92 14.38 -1.58 -5.67
CA THR A 92 15.54 -0.81 -5.20
C THR A 92 16.54 -1.65 -4.39
N ARG A 93 16.31 -2.97 -4.28
CA ARG A 93 17.13 -3.93 -3.52
C ARG A 93 17.32 -3.56 -2.04
N ASN A 94 16.33 -2.90 -1.45
CA ASN A 94 16.32 -2.52 -0.04
C ASN A 94 15.56 -3.55 0.79
N PHE A 95 16.26 -4.28 1.68
CA PHE A 95 15.64 -5.29 2.55
C PHE A 95 15.10 -4.73 3.87
N SER A 96 15.31 -3.44 4.15
CA SER A 96 14.76 -2.77 5.32
C SER A 96 14.36 -1.33 4.96
N LEU A 97 13.39 -0.78 5.70
CA LEU A 97 12.96 0.61 5.50
C LEU A 97 14.11 1.61 5.76
N ALA A 98 15.01 1.27 6.69
CA ALA A 98 16.17 2.11 7.01
C ALA A 98 17.24 2.14 5.92
N ALA A 99 17.25 1.14 5.02
CA ALA A 99 18.16 1.12 3.89
C ALA A 99 17.74 2.08 2.75
N ILE A 100 16.45 2.47 2.71
CA ILE A 100 15.93 3.38 1.69
C ILE A 100 16.58 4.77 1.82
N SER A 101 17.17 5.22 0.73
CA SER A 101 17.99 6.42 0.62
C SER A 101 17.50 7.35 -0.50
N ARG A 102 18.18 8.49 -0.67
CA ARG A 102 17.92 9.41 -1.78
C ARG A 102 18.44 8.89 -3.13
N ASN A 103 19.30 7.86 -3.13
CA ASN A 103 19.82 7.25 -4.35
C ASN A 103 18.79 6.29 -4.99
N ASP A 104 17.78 5.87 -4.24
CA ASP A 104 16.72 4.96 -4.69
C ASP A 104 15.61 5.67 -5.50
N ILE A 105 15.73 6.98 -5.69
CA ILE A 105 14.76 7.80 -6.42
C ILE A 105 15.47 8.63 -7.48
N MET A 106 14.74 8.97 -8.54
CA MET A 106 15.20 9.83 -9.63
C MET A 106 14.13 10.88 -9.96
N SER A 107 14.55 12.00 -10.53
CA SER A 107 13.69 13.09 -10.98
C SER A 107 13.13 12.78 -12.36
N LEU A 108 11.81 12.91 -12.52
CA LEU A 108 11.15 12.72 -13.82
C LEU A 108 11.23 13.95 -14.74
N THR A 109 11.64 15.12 -14.22
CA THR A 109 11.84 16.33 -15.01
C THR A 109 13.15 17.02 -14.62
N GLU A 110 13.72 17.79 -15.55
CA GLU A 110 14.93 18.56 -15.30
C GLU A 110 14.72 19.66 -14.25
N GLU A 111 13.54 20.27 -14.18
CA GLU A 111 13.24 21.28 -13.15
C GLU A 111 13.28 20.67 -11.75
N CYS A 112 12.72 19.46 -11.59
CA CYS A 112 12.79 18.73 -10.33
C CYS A 112 14.25 18.40 -9.97
N ALA A 113 15.07 17.99 -10.95
CA ALA A 113 16.49 17.73 -10.73
C ALA A 113 17.23 18.99 -10.27
N LYS A 114 17.00 20.14 -10.94
CA LYS A 114 17.60 21.44 -10.60
C LYS A 114 17.25 21.90 -9.18
N VAL A 115 16.01 21.70 -8.75
CA VAL A 115 15.54 22.15 -7.41
C VAL A 115 15.96 21.19 -6.30
N THR A 116 15.89 19.88 -6.55
CA THR A 116 16.06 18.87 -5.49
C THR A 116 17.47 18.32 -5.38
N GLY A 117 18.28 18.45 -6.44
CA GLY A 117 19.58 17.80 -6.58
C GLY A 117 19.50 16.28 -6.78
N ILE A 118 18.31 15.72 -7.02
CA ILE A 118 18.14 14.30 -7.35
C ILE A 118 18.35 14.12 -8.86
N PRO A 119 19.17 13.16 -9.31
CA PRO A 119 19.48 12.96 -10.73
C PRO A 119 18.24 12.82 -11.60
N TYR A 120 18.29 13.39 -12.81
CA TYR A 120 17.25 13.19 -13.82
C TYR A 120 17.22 11.73 -14.29
N VAL A 121 16.05 11.23 -14.72
CA VAL A 121 15.85 9.83 -15.13
C VAL A 121 16.86 9.34 -16.17
N MET A 122 17.35 10.21 -17.05
CA MET A 122 18.33 9.86 -18.08
C MET A 122 19.78 9.79 -17.56
N ASP A 123 20.04 10.38 -16.39
CA ASP A 123 21.37 10.46 -15.77
C ASP A 123 21.53 9.54 -14.55
N ALA A 124 20.41 9.04 -14.01
CA ALA A 124 20.41 8.16 -12.86
C ALA A 124 21.25 6.90 -13.13
N TYR A 125 22.23 6.62 -12.26
CA TYR A 125 23.17 5.50 -12.36
C TYR A 125 24.04 5.47 -13.63
N ARG A 126 24.10 6.56 -14.40
CA ARG A 126 24.81 6.62 -15.68
C ARG A 126 26.32 6.46 -15.51
N GLU A 127 26.90 7.10 -14.50
CA GLU A 127 28.36 7.02 -14.25
C GLU A 127 28.78 5.62 -13.83
N GLU A 128 28.01 4.98 -12.95
CA GLU A 128 28.25 3.61 -12.51
C GLU A 128 28.11 2.63 -13.67
N ALA A 129 27.11 2.82 -14.53
CA ALA A 129 26.92 2.00 -15.72
C ALA A 129 28.09 2.14 -16.71
N LEU A 130 28.60 3.35 -16.93
CA LEU A 130 29.75 3.59 -17.82
C LEU A 130 31.04 2.97 -17.26
N LYS A 131 31.28 3.09 -15.96
CA LYS A 131 32.44 2.45 -15.31
C LYS A 131 32.48 0.94 -15.53
N VAL A 132 31.32 0.27 -15.51
CA VAL A 132 31.22 -1.18 -15.75
C VAL A 132 31.44 -1.54 -17.23
N LEU A 133 31.18 -0.62 -18.16
CA LEU A 133 31.38 -0.85 -19.60
C LEU A 133 32.82 -0.57 -20.06
N ASP A 134 33.51 0.34 -19.38
CA ASP A 134 34.88 0.75 -19.69
C ASP A 134 35.95 -0.14 -18.99
N ASP A 135 35.54 -1.04 -18.08
CA ASP A 135 36.33 -2.13 -17.48
C ASP A 135 36.27 -3.42 -18.35
#